data_AF-A0A7C8LYQ1-F1
#
_entry.id   AF-A0A7C8LYQ1-F1
#
_cell.length_a   1.000
_cell.length_b   1.000
_cell.length_c   1.000
_cell.angle_alpha   90.00
_cell.angle_beta   90.00
_cell.angle_gamma   90.00
#
_symmetry.space_group_name_H-M   'P 1'
#
loop_
_entity.id
_entity.type
_entity.pdbx_description
1 polymer ?
#
loop_
_entity_poly.entity_id
_entity_poly.type
_entity_poly.pdbx_seq_one_letter_code
_entity_poly.pdbx_strand_id
1 'polypeptide(L)'
;MKRVLVLLVMVALSGCSALECKKSTAVQRPAAYQVVASPYSSNSMQNLYIGRQYISQQRYELAKEHFLLGLASAEHENMREQLVSEITAVNRLLETLR
;
A
#
# COMPACT_ATOMS: atom_id res chain seq x y z
N MET A 1 13.87 50.56 14.55
CA MET A 1 12.42 50.32 14.33
C MET A 1 12.12 49.26 13.26
N LYS A 2 12.87 49.17 12.14
CA LYS A 2 12.65 48.12 11.09
C LYS A 2 12.77 46.66 11.57
N ARG A 3 13.63 46.36 12.55
CA ARG A 3 13.84 44.99 13.06
C ARG A 3 12.68 44.46 13.92
N VAL A 4 11.95 45.34 14.60
CA VAL A 4 10.78 44.97 15.42
C VAL A 4 9.59 44.60 14.52
N LEU A 5 9.45 45.28 13.38
CA LEU A 5 8.41 44.98 12.40
C LEU A 5 8.58 43.59 11.77
N VAL A 6 9.83 43.16 11.50
CA VAL A 6 10.12 41.85 10.90
C VAL A 6 9.82 40.70 11.86
N LEU A 7 10.11 40.88 13.15
CA LEU A 7 9.81 39.88 14.18
C LEU A 7 8.30 39.69 14.38
N LEU A 8 7.50 40.76 14.25
CA LEU A 8 6.06 40.71 14.43
C LEU A 8 5.34 40.01 13.27
N VAL A 9 5.88 40.12 12.04
CA VAL A 9 5.38 39.39 10.87
C VAL A 9 5.65 37.89 11.00
N MET A 10 6.82 37.48 11.49
CA MET A 10 7.17 36.05 11.63
C MET A 10 6.30 35.30 12.65
N VAL A 11 5.83 35.97 13.71
CA VAL A 11 4.91 35.37 14.70
C VAL A 11 3.49 35.21 14.15
N ALA A 12 3.08 36.09 13.22
CA ALA A 12 1.74 35.99 12.60
C ALA A 12 1.62 34.83 11.60
N LEU A 13 2.73 34.36 11.02
CA LEU A 13 2.74 33.28 10.02
C LEU A 13 2.79 31.86 10.62
N SER A 14 3.05 31.69 11.92
CA SER A 14 3.14 30.37 12.56
C SER A 14 1.81 29.86 13.17
N GLY A 15 0.71 30.62 13.02
CA GLY A 15 -0.55 30.35 13.72
C GLY A 15 -1.57 29.45 13.03
N CYS A 16 -1.36 29.01 11.78
CA CYS A 16 -2.44 28.38 10.99
C CYS A 16 -2.66 26.88 11.21
N SER A 17 -1.82 26.17 11.98
CA SER A 17 -1.93 24.70 12.09
C SER A 17 -2.78 24.20 13.28
N ALA A 18 -3.45 25.08 14.03
CA ALA A 18 -4.08 24.71 15.31
C ALA A 18 -5.62 24.54 15.27
N LEU A 19 -6.31 24.81 14.16
CA LEU A 19 -7.76 24.75 14.10
C LEU A 19 -8.27 23.95 12.91
N GLU A 20 -8.13 22.62 12.96
CA GLU A 20 -9.10 21.71 12.34
C GLU A 20 -8.95 20.27 12.89
N CYS A 21 -9.03 20.12 14.22
CA CYS A 21 -9.38 18.82 14.79
C CYS A 21 -10.90 18.64 14.69
N LYS A 22 -11.40 18.42 13.47
CA LYS A 22 -12.76 17.96 13.25
C LYS A 22 -12.83 16.56 13.86
N LYS A 23 -13.40 16.48 15.07
CA LYS A 23 -13.64 15.23 15.79
C LYS A 23 -14.41 14.31 14.85
N SER A 24 -13.69 13.39 14.21
CA SER A 24 -14.30 12.38 13.34
C SER A 24 -15.18 11.55 14.27
N THR A 25 -16.47 11.85 14.29
CA THR A 25 -17.46 11.00 14.91
C THR A 25 -17.40 9.69 14.15
N ALA A 26 -16.64 8.74 14.69
CA ALA A 26 -16.62 7.38 14.21
C ALA A 26 -18.08 6.92 14.16
N VAL A 27 -18.58 6.74 12.94
CA VAL A 27 -19.90 6.17 12.70
C VAL A 27 -19.86 4.76 13.29
N GLN A 28 -20.34 4.60 14.53
CA GLN A 28 -20.57 3.29 15.13
C GLN A 28 -21.77 2.68 14.41
N ARG A 29 -21.49 2.06 13.27
CA ARG A 29 -22.41 1.16 12.60
C ARG A 29 -22.29 -0.18 13.33
N PRO A 30 -23.33 -0.68 14.02
CA PRO A 30 -23.34 -2.07 14.46
C PRO A 30 -23.52 -2.94 13.23
N ALA A 31 -22.46 -3.09 12.45
CA ALA A 31 -22.42 -4.06 11.37
C ALA A 31 -22.16 -5.41 12.03
N ALA A 32 -23.18 -6.25 12.12
CA ALA A 32 -22.98 -7.68 12.25
C ALA A 32 -22.21 -8.12 11.00
N TYR A 33 -20.88 -8.12 11.09
CA TYR A 33 -20.02 -8.51 9.99
C TYR A 33 -19.92 -10.04 10.04
N GLN A 34 -20.47 -10.70 9.04
CA GLN A 34 -20.20 -12.13 8.83
C GLN A 34 -18.81 -12.21 8.20
N VAL A 35 -17.79 -12.55 8.99
CA VAL A 35 -16.44 -12.80 8.46
C VAL A 35 -16.52 -14.09 7.63
N VAL A 36 -16.59 -13.94 6.32
CA VAL A 36 -16.42 -15.06 5.40
C VAL A 36 -14.92 -15.30 5.25
N ALA A 37 -14.47 -16.49 5.62
CA ALA A 37 -13.08 -16.88 5.42
C ALA A 37 -12.78 -16.92 3.92
N SER A 38 -11.69 -16.27 3.50
CA SER A 38 -11.17 -16.43 2.15
C SER A 38 -10.73 -17.87 1.93
N PRO A 39 -11.01 -18.49 0.77
CA PRO A 39 -10.49 -19.82 0.47
C PRO A 39 -8.96 -19.77 0.32
N TYR A 40 -8.38 -18.64 -0.09
CA TYR A 40 -6.95 -18.51 -0.32
C TYR A 40 -6.13 -18.41 0.97
N SER A 41 -4.96 -19.06 0.97
CA SER A 41 -3.99 -18.97 2.06
C SER A 41 -3.60 -17.51 2.33
N SER A 42 -3.50 -17.13 3.59
CA SER A 42 -3.12 -15.77 3.98
C SER A 42 -1.75 -15.37 3.42
N ASN A 43 -0.81 -16.31 3.39
CA ASN A 43 0.54 -16.10 2.87
C ASN A 43 0.55 -15.79 1.36
N SER A 44 -0.23 -16.50 0.55
CA SER A 44 -0.28 -16.24 -0.90
C SER A 44 -0.91 -14.89 -1.19
N MET A 45 -2.01 -14.56 -0.50
CA MET A 45 -2.69 -13.26 -0.60
C MET A 45 -1.79 -12.09 -0.16
N GLN A 46 -1.07 -12.25 0.95
CA GLN A 46 -0.18 -11.22 1.46
C GLN A 46 0.97 -10.95 0.49
N ASN A 47 1.58 -12.01 -0.04
CA ASN A 47 2.68 -11.88 -0.99
C ASN A 47 2.23 -11.31 -2.34
N LEU A 48 1.04 -11.67 -2.82
CA LEU A 48 0.41 -11.03 -3.98
C LEU A 48 0.24 -9.51 -3.77
N TYR A 49 -0.27 -9.12 -2.60
CA TYR A 49 -0.44 -7.71 -2.26
C TYR A 49 0.89 -6.97 -2.22
N ILE A 50 1.90 -7.49 -1.51
CA ILE A 50 3.23 -6.88 -1.41
C ILE A 50 3.91 -6.79 -2.78
N GLY A 51 3.84 -7.85 -3.59
CA GLY A 51 4.40 -7.83 -4.93
C GLY A 51 3.82 -6.70 -5.79
N ARG A 52 2.50 -6.51 -5.76
CA ARG A 52 1.83 -5.38 -6.45
C ARG A 52 2.25 -4.01 -5.92
N GLN A 53 2.49 -3.89 -4.61
CA GLN A 53 3.06 -2.66 -4.05
C GLN A 53 4.46 -2.39 -4.60
N TYR A 54 5.32 -3.41 -4.72
CA TYR A 54 6.64 -3.23 -5.31
C TYR A 54 6.61 -2.91 -6.81
N ILE A 55 5.63 -3.42 -7.56
CA ILE A 55 5.39 -2.97 -8.95
C ILE A 55 5.10 -1.47 -8.99
N SER A 56 4.22 -0.97 -8.12
CA SER A 56 3.92 0.47 -8.06
C SER A 56 5.13 1.35 -7.71
N GLN A 57 6.14 0.77 -7.06
CA GLN A 57 7.40 1.40 -6.70
C GLN A 57 8.52 1.18 -7.74
N GLN A 58 8.22 0.51 -8.86
CA GLN A 58 9.19 0.12 -9.89
C GLN A 58 10.33 -0.79 -9.39
N ARG A 59 10.08 -1.51 -8.29
CA ARG A 59 11.04 -2.45 -7.67
C ARG A 59 10.77 -3.88 -8.16
N TYR A 60 10.99 -4.12 -9.44
CA TYR A 60 10.51 -5.32 -10.14
C TYR A 60 11.13 -6.63 -9.64
N GLU A 61 12.42 -6.65 -9.29
CA GLU A 61 13.06 -7.87 -8.77
C GLU A 61 12.44 -8.30 -7.42
N LEU A 62 12.10 -7.34 -6.55
CA LEU A 62 11.41 -7.63 -5.28
C LEU A 62 9.96 -8.03 -5.49
N ALA A 63 9.28 -7.42 -6.46
CA ALA A 63 7.94 -7.86 -6.83
C ALA A 63 7.93 -9.33 -7.26
N LYS A 64 8.89 -9.72 -8.11
CA LYS A 64 9.08 -11.10 -8.56
C LYS A 64 9.35 -12.06 -7.41
N GLU A 65 10.24 -11.69 -6.48
CA GLU A 65 10.53 -12.48 -5.28
C GLU A 65 9.24 -12.76 -4.49
N HIS A 66 8.46 -11.73 -4.20
CA HIS A 66 7.20 -11.90 -3.46
C HIS A 66 6.18 -12.74 -4.23
N PHE A 67 6.05 -12.58 -5.55
CA PHE A 67 5.16 -13.45 -6.30
C PHE A 67 5.59 -14.92 -6.28
N LEU A 68 6.90 -15.21 -6.27
CA LEU A 68 7.41 -16.58 -6.10
C LEU A 68 7.13 -17.14 -4.70
N LEU A 69 7.28 -16.34 -3.65
CA LEU A 69 6.92 -16.72 -2.28
C LEU A 69 5.40 -16.97 -2.13
N GLY A 70 4.60 -16.11 -2.78
CA GLY A 70 3.15 -16.30 -2.87
C GLY A 70 2.80 -17.61 -3.57
N LEU A 71 3.49 -17.93 -4.68
CA LEU A 71 3.25 -19.14 -5.46
C LEU A 71 3.60 -20.40 -4.67
N ALA A 72 4.69 -20.37 -3.91
CA ALA A 72 5.11 -21.47 -3.05
C ALA A 72 4.09 -21.77 -1.92
N SER A 73 3.29 -20.78 -1.53
CA SER A 73 2.27 -20.90 -0.47
C SER A 73 0.84 -20.97 -1.01
N ALA A 74 0.65 -21.00 -2.33
CA ALA A 74 -0.66 -21.05 -2.96
C ALA A 74 -1.21 -22.48 -3.00
N GLU A 75 -2.32 -22.70 -2.30
CA GLU A 75 -3.02 -23.98 -2.20
C GLU A 75 -4.07 -24.17 -3.31
N HIS A 76 -4.57 -23.07 -3.88
CA HIS A 76 -5.63 -23.08 -4.90
C HIS A 76 -5.09 -22.76 -6.29
N GLU A 77 -5.57 -23.50 -7.29
CA GLU A 77 -5.11 -23.36 -8.68
C GLU A 77 -5.33 -21.95 -9.22
N ASN A 78 -6.50 -21.35 -9.00
CA ASN A 78 -6.77 -19.97 -9.44
C ASN A 78 -5.75 -18.96 -8.91
N MET A 79 -5.28 -19.13 -7.66
CA MET A 79 -4.26 -18.27 -7.07
C MET A 79 -2.88 -18.52 -7.71
N ARG A 80 -2.57 -19.79 -8.00
CA ARG A 80 -1.33 -20.18 -8.70
C ARG A 80 -1.29 -19.58 -10.10
N GLU A 81 -2.36 -19.71 -10.87
CA GLU A 81 -2.50 -19.12 -12.20
C GLU A 81 -2.32 -17.59 -12.15
N GLN A 82 -2.98 -16.93 -11.19
CA GLN A 82 -2.83 -15.49 -11.00
C GLN A 82 -1.38 -15.11 -10.72
N LEU A 83 -0.70 -15.79 -9.80
CA LEU A 83 0.70 -15.50 -9.45
C LEU A 83 1.67 -15.78 -10.60
N VAL A 84 1.44 -16.86 -11.37
CA VAL A 84 2.24 -17.15 -12.58
C VAL A 84 2.06 -16.06 -13.64
N SER A 85 0.83 -15.54 -13.80
CA SER A 85 0.55 -14.42 -14.70
C SER A 85 1.32 -13.17 -14.28
N GLU A 86 1.28 -12.83 -12.99
CA GLU A 86 2.01 -11.69 -12.43
C GLU A 86 3.53 -11.85 -12.63
N ILE A 87 4.12 -13.01 -12.30
CA ILE A 87 5.56 -13.29 -12.51
C ILE A 87 5.94 -13.11 -13.98
N THR A 88 5.10 -13.60 -14.90
CA THR A 88 5.33 -13.48 -16.34
C THR A 88 5.32 -12.02 -16.79
N ALA A 89 4.38 -11.21 -16.28
CA ALA A 89 4.34 -9.78 -16.55
C ALA A 89 5.59 -9.06 -16.03
N VAL A 90 6.05 -9.39 -14.82
CA VAL A 90 7.28 -8.81 -14.25
C VAL A 90 8.53 -9.18 -15.03
N ASN A 91 8.65 -10.44 -15.47
CA ASN A 91 9.79 -10.87 -16.27
C ASN A 91 9.88 -10.06 -17.57
N ARG A 92 8.74 -9.82 -18.25
CA ARG A 92 8.72 -8.96 -19.44
C ARG A 92 9.19 -7.54 -19.13
N LEU A 93 8.75 -6.95 -18.02
CA LEU A 93 9.21 -5.63 -17.59
C LEU A 93 10.73 -5.61 -17.35
N LEU A 94 11.27 -6.61 -16.66
CA LEU A 94 12.71 -6.74 -16.42
C LEU A 94 13.51 -6.90 -17.70
N GLU A 95 13.00 -7.67 -18.67
CA GLU A 95 13.62 -7.82 -19.99
C GLU A 95 13.65 -6.50 -20.76
N THR A 96 12.60 -5.68 -20.68
CA THR A 96 12.58 -4.37 -21.37
C THR A 96 13.48 -3.31 -20.77
N LEU A 97 13.91 -3.48 -19.51
CA LEU A 97 14.74 -2.52 -18.77
C LEU A 97 16.23 -2.83 -18.83
N ARG A 98 16.59 -4.03 -19.31
CA ARG A 98 17.99 -4.46 -19.49
C ARG A 98 18.47 -4.09 -20.89
#